data_AF-A0A1P8UWY1-F1
#
_entry.id   AF-A0A1P8UWY1-F1
#
_cell.length_a   1.000
_cell.length_b   1.000
_cell.length_c   1.000
_cell.angle_alpha   90.00
_cell.angle_beta   90.00
_cell.angle_gamma   90.00
#
_symmetry.space_group_name_H-M   'P 1'
#
loop_
_entity.id
_entity.type
_entity.pdbx_description
1 polymer ?
#
loop_
_entity_poly.entity_id
_entity_poly.type
_entity_poly.pdbx_seq_one_letter_code
_entity_poly.pdbx_strand_id
1 'polypeptide(L)'
;MNAPSWALLKGWCAVEAARRLHPEDYARRHRQASYQMTLDGARFAPVRLVYELGLGAPYPPRDNFGKSFESLAKDMEAQGWQRITDTDPAFEVLYAAFATECTRLDPKGTPGCFHHPSDPRIGRVFMVPQGI
;
A
#
# COMPACT_ATOMS: atom_id res chain seq x y z
N MET A 1 -13.05 -0.16 19.82
CA MET A 1 -13.68 -0.90 18.71
C MET A 1 -12.57 -1.59 17.92
N ASN A 2 -12.49 -2.94 18.01
CA ASN A 2 -11.45 -3.77 17.37
C ASN A 2 -11.88 -4.20 15.96
N ALA A 3 -12.01 -3.24 15.04
CA ALA A 3 -12.27 -3.50 13.61
C ALA A 3 -11.05 -3.68 12.67
N PRO A 4 -9.77 -3.48 13.06
CA PRO A 4 -8.78 -3.21 12.02
C PRO A 4 -8.15 -4.46 11.34
N SER A 5 -8.19 -5.66 11.94
CA SER A 5 -7.56 -6.84 11.31
C SER A 5 -8.41 -7.42 10.19
N TRP A 6 -9.72 -7.49 10.44
CA TRP A 6 -10.71 -7.98 9.48
C TRP A 6 -10.87 -7.03 8.29
N ALA A 7 -10.85 -5.71 8.52
CA ALA A 7 -10.93 -4.72 7.45
C ALA A 7 -9.73 -4.83 6.50
N LEU A 8 -8.52 -5.03 7.02
CA LEU A 8 -7.32 -5.21 6.20
C LEU A 8 -7.38 -6.49 5.35
N LEU A 9 -7.82 -7.62 5.93
CA LEU A 9 -7.98 -8.87 5.18
C LEU A 9 -9.03 -8.77 4.06
N LYS A 10 -10.21 -8.20 4.36
CA LYS A 10 -11.25 -7.97 3.35
C LYS A 10 -10.79 -6.99 2.28
N GLY A 11 -10.13 -5.93 2.71
CA GLY A 11 -9.52 -4.93 1.85
C GLY A 11 -8.51 -5.52 0.89
N TRP A 12 -7.64 -6.41 1.37
CA TRP A 12 -6.66 -7.09 0.55
C TRP A 12 -7.33 -7.91 -0.57
N CYS A 13 -8.34 -8.72 -0.21
CA CYS A 13 -9.12 -9.47 -1.19
C CYS A 13 -9.81 -8.56 -2.22
N ALA A 14 -10.35 -7.42 -1.77
CA ALA A 14 -10.99 -6.43 -2.65
C ALA A 14 -9.98 -5.74 -3.58
N VAL A 15 -8.76 -5.47 -3.10
CA VAL A 15 -7.66 -4.98 -3.93
C VAL A 15 -7.27 -5.99 -5.01
N GLU A 16 -7.16 -7.27 -4.66
CA GLU A 16 -6.88 -8.32 -5.66
C GLU A 16 -8.01 -8.49 -6.68
N ALA A 17 -9.26 -8.18 -6.32
CA ALA A 17 -10.35 -8.07 -7.29
C ALA A 17 -10.20 -6.82 -8.18
N ALA A 18 -9.92 -5.65 -7.60
CA ALA A 18 -9.71 -4.41 -8.34
C ALA A 18 -8.54 -4.50 -9.33
N ARG A 19 -7.44 -5.14 -8.93
CA ARG A 19 -6.29 -5.46 -9.79
C ARG A 19 -6.69 -6.22 -11.06
N ARG A 20 -7.67 -7.12 -10.97
CA ARG A 20 -8.15 -7.92 -12.11
C ARG A 20 -9.17 -7.17 -12.96
N LEU A 21 -10.07 -6.42 -12.34
CA LEU A 21 -11.18 -5.73 -13.02
C LEU A 21 -10.77 -4.38 -13.62
N HIS A 22 -9.79 -3.71 -13.02
CA HIS A 22 -9.33 -2.36 -13.38
C HIS A 22 -7.79 -2.30 -13.40
N PRO A 23 -7.10 -3.12 -14.21
CA PRO A 23 -5.65 -3.31 -14.12
C PRO A 23 -4.85 -2.02 -14.34
N GLU A 24 -5.24 -1.19 -15.32
CA GLU A 24 -4.53 0.05 -15.63
C GLU A 24 -4.67 1.12 -14.54
N ASP A 25 -5.90 1.33 -14.04
CA ASP A 25 -6.13 2.28 -12.95
C ASP A 25 -5.47 1.80 -11.64
N TYR A 26 -5.51 0.50 -11.38
CA TYR A 26 -4.80 -0.10 -10.25
C TYR A 26 -3.30 0.14 -10.36
N ALA A 27 -2.66 -0.18 -11.49
CA ALA A 27 -1.23 0.02 -11.70
C ALA A 27 -0.82 1.49 -11.50
N ARG A 28 -1.62 2.43 -12.03
CA ARG A 28 -1.42 3.87 -11.86
C ARG A 28 -1.49 4.30 -10.39
N ARG A 29 -2.49 3.86 -9.64
CA ARG A 29 -2.63 4.20 -8.20
C ARG A 29 -1.56 3.52 -7.35
N HIS A 30 -1.25 2.27 -7.66
CA HIS A 30 -0.23 1.47 -6.98
C HIS A 30 1.15 2.13 -7.04
N ARG A 31 1.60 2.53 -8.24
CA ARG A 31 2.92 3.16 -8.41
C ARG A 31 3.04 4.54 -7.75
N GLN A 32 1.92 5.26 -7.59
CA GLN A 32 1.88 6.64 -7.06
C GLN A 32 1.74 6.71 -5.53
N ALA A 33 1.20 5.68 -4.91
CA ALA A 33 0.93 5.71 -3.47
C ALA A 33 2.23 5.68 -2.65
N SER A 34 2.37 6.62 -1.73
CA SER A 34 3.50 6.70 -0.78
C SER A 34 3.44 5.61 0.29
N TYR A 35 2.25 5.13 0.62
CA TYR A 35 2.05 4.19 1.71
C TYR A 35 1.57 2.85 1.17
N GLN A 36 2.43 1.84 1.30
CA GLN A 36 2.19 0.48 0.82
C GLN A 36 2.10 -0.46 2.01
N MET A 37 1.34 -1.53 1.85
CA MET A 37 1.41 -2.69 2.74
C MET A 37 1.74 -3.92 1.93
N THR A 38 2.44 -4.87 2.57
CA THR A 38 2.72 -6.19 2.01
C THR A 38 2.52 -7.25 3.07
N LEU A 39 2.03 -8.42 2.67
CA LEU A 39 1.85 -9.58 3.55
C LEU A 39 2.99 -10.60 3.43
N ASP A 40 3.83 -10.48 2.41
CA ASP A 40 4.80 -11.51 2.01
C ASP A 40 6.12 -10.94 1.46
N GLY A 41 6.27 -9.61 1.43
CA GLY A 41 7.43 -8.93 0.86
C GLY A 41 7.47 -8.92 -0.66
N ALA A 42 6.48 -9.48 -1.36
CA ALA A 42 6.49 -9.65 -2.82
C ALA A 42 5.28 -9.01 -3.52
N ARG A 43 4.13 -8.95 -2.83
CA ARG A 43 2.92 -8.28 -3.28
C ARG A 43 2.62 -7.08 -2.41
N PHE A 44 2.27 -5.98 -3.04
CA PHE A 44 2.05 -4.70 -2.40
C PHE A 44 0.68 -4.15 -2.78
N ALA A 45 0.07 -3.47 -1.82
CA ALA A 45 -1.18 -2.75 -2.03
C ALA A 45 -1.12 -1.41 -1.31
N PRO A 46 -1.68 -0.33 -1.89
CA PRO A 46 -1.78 0.94 -1.18
C PRO A 46 -2.59 0.79 0.11
N VAL A 47 -2.03 1.17 1.25
CA VAL A 47 -2.66 1.01 2.59
C VAL A 47 -4.07 1.58 2.61
N ARG A 48 -4.22 2.77 2.04
CA ARG A 48 -5.51 3.47 1.98
C ARG A 48 -6.54 2.71 1.15
N LEU A 49 -6.11 2.19 0.00
CA LEU A 49 -6.99 1.43 -0.88
C LEU A 49 -7.48 0.14 -0.18
N VAL A 50 -6.58 -0.56 0.51
CA VAL A 50 -6.95 -1.73 1.32
C VAL A 50 -7.97 -1.33 2.38
N TYR A 51 -7.71 -0.29 3.17
CA TYR A 51 -8.62 0.13 4.22
C TYR A 51 -10.02 0.52 3.70
N GLU A 52 -10.07 1.40 2.68
CA GLU A 52 -11.35 1.92 2.16
C GLU A 52 -12.19 0.80 1.52
N LEU A 53 -11.58 -0.08 0.72
CA LEU A 53 -12.29 -1.22 0.15
C LEU A 53 -12.71 -2.24 1.22
N GLY A 54 -11.89 -2.41 2.27
CA GLY A 54 -12.21 -3.26 3.42
C GLY A 54 -13.44 -2.80 4.21
N LEU A 55 -13.70 -1.49 4.21
CA LEU A 55 -14.92 -0.89 4.75
C LEU A 55 -16.12 -0.93 3.78
N GLY A 56 -15.94 -1.48 2.58
CA GLY A 56 -16.99 -1.58 1.57
C GLY A 56 -17.12 -0.35 0.65
N ALA A 57 -16.10 0.52 0.60
CA ALA A 57 -16.09 1.59 -0.39
C ALA A 57 -16.04 1.00 -1.82
N PRO A 58 -16.70 1.64 -2.81
CA PRO A 58 -16.57 1.24 -4.20
C PRO A 58 -15.15 1.55 -4.73
N TYR A 59 -14.72 0.81 -5.76
CA TYR A 59 -13.51 1.11 -6.51
C TYR A 59 -13.81 2.01 -7.72
N PRO A 60 -13.00 3.04 -8.02
CA PRO A 60 -11.96 3.57 -7.13
C PRO A 60 -12.59 4.31 -5.95
N PRO A 61 -11.99 4.25 -4.75
CA PRO A 61 -12.49 5.02 -3.63
C PRO A 61 -12.37 6.52 -3.93
N ARG A 62 -13.33 7.30 -3.43
CA ARG A 62 -13.32 8.75 -3.57
C ARG A 62 -12.19 9.31 -2.73
N ASP A 63 -11.40 10.24 -3.29
CA ASP A 63 -10.11 10.71 -2.76
C ASP A 63 -10.15 11.40 -1.36
N ASN A 64 -11.29 11.41 -0.65
CA ASN A 64 -11.49 12.18 0.58
C ASN A 64 -12.07 11.41 1.79
N PHE A 65 -12.17 10.08 1.79
CA PHE A 65 -12.77 9.38 2.94
C PHE A 65 -11.78 9.06 4.08
N GLY A 66 -11.87 9.83 5.15
CA GLY A 66 -12.08 9.25 6.49
C GLY A 66 -10.90 9.23 7.47
N LYS A 67 -9.68 8.86 7.07
CA LYS A 67 -8.57 8.69 8.03
C LYS A 67 -7.20 9.06 7.44
N SER A 68 -6.41 9.83 8.19
CA SER A 68 -5.03 10.13 7.81
C SER A 68 -4.19 8.84 7.84
N PHE A 69 -3.12 8.79 7.06
CA PHE A 69 -2.19 7.66 7.10
C PHE A 69 -1.66 7.44 8.51
N GLU A 70 -1.21 8.48 9.22
CA GLU A 70 -0.69 8.34 10.58
C GLU A 70 -1.68 7.69 11.55
N SER A 71 -2.97 7.98 11.39
CA SER A 71 -3.98 7.36 12.22
C SER A 71 -4.24 5.90 11.83
N LEU A 72 -4.12 5.54 10.54
CA LEU A 72 -4.17 4.15 10.09
C LEU A 72 -2.93 3.35 10.52
N ALA A 73 -1.75 3.95 10.41
CA ALA A 73 -0.49 3.30 10.77
C ALA A 73 -0.45 2.97 12.26
N LYS A 74 -0.92 3.86 13.15
CA LYS A 74 -1.06 3.57 14.59
C LYS A 74 -1.99 2.39 14.87
N ASP A 75 -3.13 2.32 14.18
CA ASP A 75 -4.04 1.18 14.32
C ASP A 75 -3.36 -0.12 13.87
N MET A 76 -2.64 -0.10 12.74
CA MET A 76 -1.89 -1.24 12.22
C MET A 76 -0.78 -1.68 13.18
N GLU A 77 0.01 -0.73 13.70
CA GLU A 77 1.06 -0.98 14.69
C GLU A 77 0.50 -1.64 15.96
N ALA A 78 -0.65 -1.19 16.45
CA ALA A 78 -1.35 -1.80 17.58
C ALA A 78 -1.82 -3.25 17.34
N GLN A 79 -1.77 -3.73 16.09
CA GLN A 79 -2.11 -5.10 15.71
C GLN A 79 -0.89 -5.94 15.31
N GLY A 80 0.31 -5.46 15.60
CA GLY A 80 1.53 -6.19 15.28
C GLY A 80 1.99 -5.99 13.83
N TRP A 81 1.71 -4.83 13.23
CA TRP A 81 2.40 -4.40 12.02
C TRP A 81 3.60 -3.52 12.39
N GLN A 82 4.62 -3.55 11.56
CA GLN A 82 5.81 -2.71 11.65
C GLN A 82 5.80 -1.71 10.49
N ARG A 83 6.23 -0.49 10.80
CA ARG A 83 6.47 0.58 9.84
C ARG A 83 7.93 0.54 9.39
N ILE A 84 8.16 0.36 8.10
CA ILE A 84 9.49 0.40 7.47
C ILE A 84 9.60 1.70 6.68
N THR A 85 10.58 2.52 7.05
CA THR A 85 10.92 3.82 6.43
C THR A 85 12.33 3.75 5.86
N ASP A 86 12.75 4.78 5.12
CA ASP A 86 14.08 4.92 4.51
C ASP A 86 15.26 4.81 5.50
N THR A 87 15.03 4.99 6.79
CA THR A 87 16.01 4.78 7.87
C THR A 87 16.17 3.32 8.30
N ASP A 88 15.30 2.41 7.86
CA ASP A 88 15.29 1.00 8.23
C ASP A 88 16.08 0.15 7.21
N PRO A 89 16.98 -0.77 7.64
CA PRO A 89 17.75 -1.62 6.73
C PRO A 89 16.90 -2.48 5.77
N ALA A 90 15.67 -2.85 6.14
CA ALA A 90 14.77 -3.63 5.30
C ALA A 90 14.16 -2.80 4.16
N PHE A 91 14.25 -1.47 4.22
CA PHE A 91 13.62 -0.57 3.26
C PHE A 91 14.07 -0.82 1.83
N GLU A 92 15.38 -0.94 1.58
CA GLU A 92 15.90 -1.12 0.22
C GLU A 92 15.41 -2.44 -0.40
N VAL A 93 15.28 -3.49 0.41
CA VAL A 93 14.75 -4.79 -0.03
C VAL A 93 13.28 -4.67 -0.43
N LEU A 94 12.45 -4.06 0.42
CA LEU A 94 11.03 -3.86 0.15
C LEU A 94 10.80 -2.90 -1.03
N TYR A 95 11.61 -1.85 -1.13
CA TYR A 95 11.55 -0.91 -2.23
C TYR A 95 11.87 -1.58 -3.57
N ALA A 96 12.92 -2.41 -3.62
CA ALA A 96 13.28 -3.16 -4.83
C ALA A 96 12.18 -4.15 -5.25
N ALA A 97 11.58 -4.85 -4.28
CA ALA A 97 10.45 -5.75 -4.54
C ALA A 97 9.22 -4.99 -5.05
N PHE A 98 8.90 -3.85 -4.44
CA PHE A 98 7.82 -2.96 -4.89
C PHE A 98 8.06 -2.41 -6.30
N ALA A 99 9.29 -1.98 -6.62
CA ALA A 99 9.65 -1.50 -7.95
C ALA A 99 9.51 -2.61 -9.01
N THR A 100 9.89 -3.84 -8.64
CA THR A 100 9.70 -5.03 -9.48
C THR A 100 8.21 -5.29 -9.73
N GLU A 101 7.36 -5.19 -8.70
CA GLU A 101 5.92 -5.35 -8.89
C GLU A 101 5.30 -4.24 -9.74
N CYS A 102 5.71 -2.98 -9.57
CA CYS A 102 5.27 -1.88 -10.43
C CYS A 102 5.55 -2.19 -11.90
N THR A 103 6.77 -2.64 -12.22
CA THR A 103 7.19 -3.01 -13.58
C THR A 103 6.40 -4.20 -14.11
N ARG A 104 6.05 -5.17 -13.25
CA ARG A 104 5.22 -6.32 -13.61
C ARG A 104 3.78 -5.92 -13.94
N LEU A 105 3.23 -4.93 -13.21
CA LEU A 105 1.88 -4.40 -13.42
C LEU A 105 1.78 -3.51 -14.66
N ASP A 106 2.80 -2.69 -14.90
CA ASP A 106 2.93 -1.80 -16.03
C ASP A 106 4.41 -1.77 -16.44
N PRO A 107 4.83 -2.42 -17.54
CA PRO A 107 6.23 -2.46 -17.97
C PRO A 107 6.85 -1.08 -18.25
N LYS A 108 6.01 -0.05 -18.44
CA LYS A 108 6.44 1.34 -18.60
C LYS A 108 6.31 2.16 -17.32
N GLY A 109 5.71 1.57 -16.28
CA GLY A 109 5.41 2.20 -15.00
C GLY A 109 6.48 1.90 -13.96
N THR A 110 7.27 2.92 -13.62
CA THR A 110 8.15 2.89 -12.44
C THR A 110 7.44 3.46 -11.22
N PRO A 111 7.91 3.16 -10.00
CA PRO A 111 7.53 3.90 -8.80
C PRO A 111 7.58 5.40 -9.03
N GLY A 112 6.51 6.11 -8.66
CA GLY A 112 6.43 7.56 -8.72
C GLY A 112 6.05 8.14 -7.36
N CYS A 113 6.40 9.41 -7.15
CA CYS A 113 5.91 10.20 -6.02
C CYS A 113 5.58 11.60 -6.53
N PHE A 114 4.31 12.02 -6.43
CA PHE A 114 3.89 13.36 -6.88
C PHE A 114 4.63 14.48 -6.14
N HIS A 115 4.98 14.24 -4.87
CA HIS A 115 5.65 15.24 -4.03
C HIS A 115 7.17 15.31 -4.25
N HIS A 116 7.78 14.25 -4.81
CA HIS A 116 9.22 14.16 -5.05
C HIS A 116 9.51 13.52 -6.42
N PRO A 117 9.46 14.29 -7.52
CA PRO A 117 9.62 13.76 -8.87
C PRO A 117 11.02 13.19 -9.15
N SER A 118 12.04 13.69 -8.47
CA SER A 118 13.44 13.28 -8.65
C SER A 118 13.82 12.02 -7.86
N ASP A 119 13.10 11.73 -6.78
CA ASP A 119 13.35 10.55 -5.95
C ASP A 119 12.02 9.93 -5.46
N PRO A 120 11.56 8.84 -6.11
CA PRO A 120 10.34 8.14 -5.73
C PRO A 120 10.43 7.37 -4.39
N ARG A 121 11.58 7.39 -3.71
CA ARG A 121 11.79 6.80 -2.38
C ARG A 121 11.34 7.74 -1.26
N ILE A 122 11.48 9.05 -1.44
CA ILE A 122 11.22 10.02 -0.38
C ILE A 122 9.75 9.97 0.06
N GLY A 123 9.56 9.84 1.38
CA GLY A 123 8.23 9.77 2.00
C GLY A 123 7.50 8.46 1.78
N ARG A 124 8.17 7.43 1.24
CA ARG A 124 7.59 6.10 1.08
C ARG A 124 7.67 5.32 2.38
N VAL A 125 6.61 4.59 2.69
CA VAL A 125 6.50 3.76 3.88
C VAL A 125 5.91 2.40 3.51
N PHE A 126 6.50 1.34 4.04
CA PHE A 126 5.98 -0.01 3.93
C PHE A 126 5.46 -0.50 5.29
N MET A 127 4.21 -0.91 5.33
CA MET A 127 3.62 -1.60 6.48
C MET A 127 3.75 -3.11 6.28
N VAL A 128 4.45 -3.78 7.19
CA VAL A 128 4.71 -5.24 7.14
C VAL A 128 4.23 -5.91 8.43
N PRO A 129 3.72 -7.15 8.42
CA PRO A 129 3.47 -7.90 9.65
C PRO A 129 4.76 -8.12 10.44
N GLN A 130 4.70 -8.03 11.77
CA GLN A 130 5.82 -8.40 12.64
C GLN A 130 6.15 -9.89 12.47
N GLY A 131 7.43 -10.22 12.27
CA GLY A 131 7.91 -11.60 12.16
C GLY A 131 8.03 -12.14 10.73
N ILE A 132 7.96 -11.28 9.72
CA ILE A 132 8.45 -11.56 8.36
C ILE A 132 9.90 -11.10 8.24
#